data_AF-A0A4Y2D8A4-F1
#
_entry.id   AF-A0A4Y2D8A4-F1
#
_cell.length_a   1.000
_cell.length_b   1.000
_cell.length_c   1.000
_cell.angle_alpha   90.00
_cell.angle_beta   90.00
_cell.angle_gamma   90.00
#
_symmetry.space_group_name_H-M   'P 1'
#
loop_
_entity.id
_entity.type
_entity.pdbx_description
1 polymer ?
#
loop_
_entity_poly.entity_id
_entity_poly.type
_entity_poly.pdbx_seq_one_letter_code
_entity_poly.pdbx_strand_id
1 'polypeptide(L)'
;MEGVRLPHKLYVLCPKSCKVEKYIDRTDYIQCAKDLPPYEIDHGGIAGRKYNVSVYWIKYNGEFFRCALEYAQPLKTLVAFKEKGRISLPEMDIERESFIKNLTLMLKDNKNSFEVCELVEYDDKTEKLHEILSGLTSVQEFKCQIKE
;
A
#
# COMPACT_ATOMS: atom_id res chain seq x y z
N MET A 1 -1.34 -21.21 21.16
CA MET A 1 -1.62 -19.94 20.47
C MET A 1 -0.88 -19.99 19.15
N GLU A 2 -1.56 -20.32 18.05
CA GLU A 2 -0.92 -20.34 16.73
C GLU A 2 -0.38 -18.94 16.42
N GLY A 3 0.95 -18.83 16.31
CA GLY A 3 1.63 -17.58 16.04
C GLY A 3 1.14 -17.03 14.71
N VAL A 4 0.40 -15.92 14.75
CA VAL A 4 0.03 -15.18 13.56
C VAL A 4 1.32 -14.76 12.87
N ARG A 5 1.65 -15.41 11.75
CA ARG A 5 2.76 -14.99 10.89
C ARG A 5 2.37 -13.64 10.30
N LEU A 6 3.00 -12.59 10.78
CA LEU A 6 2.75 -11.22 10.31
C LEU A 6 3.40 -11.03 8.93
N PRO A 7 2.79 -10.22 8.05
CA PRO A 7 3.41 -9.87 6.79
C PRO A 7 4.76 -9.17 7.05
N HIS A 8 5.79 -9.58 6.32
CA HIS A 8 7.15 -9.00 6.44
C HIS A 8 7.32 -7.72 5.61
N LYS A 9 6.40 -7.46 4.68
CA LYS A 9 6.41 -6.28 3.81
C LYS A 9 5.19 -5.39 3.98
N LEU A 10 5.42 -4.09 3.90
CA LEU A 10 4.43 -3.07 3.62
C LEU A 10 4.28 -2.93 2.10
N TYR A 11 3.05 -3.01 1.60
CA TYR A 11 2.76 -2.73 0.20
C TYR A 11 2.11 -1.35 0.09
N VAL A 12 2.79 -0.46 -0.63
CA VAL A 12 2.35 0.92 -0.81
C VAL A 12 1.66 1.04 -2.17
N LEU A 13 0.36 1.31 -2.15
CA LEU A 13 -0.51 1.36 -3.32
C LEU A 13 -0.31 2.67 -4.09
N CYS A 14 -0.03 2.53 -5.38
CA CYS A 14 0.24 3.61 -6.32
C CYS A 14 -0.74 3.54 -7.51
N PRO A 15 -2.02 3.91 -7.34
CA PRO A 15 -3.00 3.90 -8.42
C PRO A 15 -2.64 4.90 -9.51
N LYS A 16 -2.84 4.51 -10.77
CA LYS A 16 -2.56 5.34 -11.95
C LYS A 16 -3.32 6.66 -11.94
N SER A 17 -4.54 6.67 -11.43
CA SER A 17 -5.34 7.90 -11.29
C SER A 17 -4.85 8.87 -10.20
N CYS A 18 -3.83 8.51 -9.41
CA CYS A 18 -3.41 9.17 -8.17
C CYS A 18 -4.47 9.22 -7.05
N LYS A 19 -5.65 8.61 -7.24
CA LYS A 19 -6.73 8.67 -6.25
C LYS A 19 -6.39 7.84 -5.02
N VAL A 20 -6.30 8.52 -3.88
CA VAL A 20 -6.12 7.89 -2.57
C VAL A 20 -7.47 7.81 -1.88
N GLU A 21 -8.04 6.61 -1.84
CA GLU A 21 -9.32 6.37 -1.18
C GLU A 21 -9.18 6.42 0.35
N LYS A 22 -10.26 6.80 1.02
CA LYS A 22 -10.30 6.84 2.50
C LYS A 22 -10.06 5.46 3.12
N TYR A 23 -10.54 4.42 2.45
CA TYR A 23 -10.45 3.04 2.92
C TYR A 23 -10.16 2.11 1.74
N ILE A 24 -9.32 1.10 1.98
CA ILE A 24 -8.94 0.07 1.00
C ILE A 24 -10.01 -1.05 0.95
N ASP A 25 -10.72 -1.30 2.05
CA ASP A 25 -11.65 -2.42 2.26
C ASP A 25 -13.05 -2.22 1.65
N ARG A 26 -13.12 -1.59 0.47
CA ARG A 26 -14.39 -1.30 -0.21
C ARG A 26 -14.93 -2.45 -1.07
N THR A 27 -14.38 -3.65 -0.93
CA THR A 27 -14.73 -4.80 -1.77
C THR A 27 -14.86 -6.06 -0.92
N ASP A 28 -15.63 -7.04 -1.38
CA ASP A 28 -15.73 -8.35 -0.72
C ASP A 28 -14.43 -9.16 -0.75
N TYR A 29 -13.45 -8.71 -1.55
CA TYR A 29 -12.16 -9.36 -1.71
C TYR A 29 -11.07 -8.81 -0.79
N ILE A 30 -11.26 -7.60 -0.24
CA ILE A 30 -10.27 -6.94 0.61
C ILE A 30 -10.96 -6.42 1.86
N GLN A 31 -10.59 -6.93 3.02
CA GLN A 31 -11.22 -6.59 4.29
C GLN A 31 -10.15 -6.23 5.32
N CYS A 32 -10.38 -5.19 6.13
CA CYS A 32 -9.46 -4.86 7.22
C CYS A 32 -9.42 -6.02 8.23
N ALA A 33 -8.22 -6.52 8.53
CA ALA A 33 -8.01 -7.60 9.47
C ALA A 33 -7.73 -7.06 10.89
N LYS A 34 -6.74 -6.17 11.00
CA LYS A 34 -6.31 -5.51 12.24
C LYS A 34 -5.27 -4.44 11.94
N ASP A 35 -5.01 -3.58 12.90
CA ASP A 35 -3.83 -2.72 12.89
C ASP A 35 -2.60 -3.43 13.47
N LEU A 36 -1.42 -3.09 12.95
CA LEU A 36 -0.15 -3.40 13.61
C LEU A 36 0.00 -2.54 14.87
N PRO A 37 0.78 -2.98 15.88
CA PRO A 37 1.14 -2.12 17.00
C PRO A 37 1.70 -0.79 16.49
N PRO A 38 1.23 0.36 17.01
CA PRO A 38 1.67 1.66 16.54
C PRO A 38 3.17 1.83 16.77
N TYR A 39 3.86 2.39 15.79
CA TYR A 39 5.22 2.87 15.99
C TYR A 39 5.17 4.30 16.55
N GLU A 40 5.66 4.49 17.77
CA GLU A 40 5.64 5.79 18.45
C GLU A 40 7.05 6.36 18.54
N ILE A 41 7.22 7.61 18.10
CA ILE A 41 8.50 8.33 18.13
C ILE A 41 8.26 9.83 18.25
N ASP A 42 9.15 10.55 18.92
CA ASP A 42 9.15 12.01 18.91
C ASP A 42 9.71 12.50 17.57
N HIS A 43 8.89 13.21 16.79
CA HIS A 43 9.30 13.61 15.45
C HIS A 43 8.64 14.91 15.00
N GLY A 44 9.44 15.81 14.42
CA GLY A 44 8.96 17.07 13.83
C GLY A 44 8.26 17.99 14.85
N GLY A 45 8.73 18.02 16.10
CA GLY A 45 8.14 18.83 17.17
C GLY A 45 6.89 18.24 17.82
N ILE A 46 6.53 16.99 17.50
CA ILE A 46 5.39 16.29 18.09
C ILE A 46 5.93 15.16 18.98
N ALA A 47 5.64 15.24 20.28
CA ALA A 47 5.94 14.17 21.22
C ALA A 47 4.95 13.00 21.04
N GLY A 48 5.45 11.77 21.06
CA GLY A 48 4.63 10.56 20.92
C GLY A 48 3.89 10.47 19.60
N ARG A 49 4.52 10.92 18.49
CA ARG A 49 3.91 10.81 17.16
C ARG A 49 3.73 9.34 16.81
N LYS A 50 2.50 8.96 16.46
CA LYS A 50 2.13 7.57 16.13
C LYS A 50 2.05 7.35 14.62
N TYR A 51 2.66 6.28 14.16
CA TYR A 51 2.55 5.76 12.81
C TYR A 51 1.79 4.44 12.85
N ASN A 52 0.65 4.39 12.17
CA ASN A 52 -0.25 3.24 12.15
C ASN A 52 -0.21 2.60 10.76
N VAL A 53 -0.25 1.27 10.73
CA VAL A 53 -0.34 0.48 9.50
C VAL A 53 -1.40 -0.59 9.71
N SER A 54 -2.33 -0.69 8.76
CA SER A 54 -3.39 -1.69 8.79
C SER A 54 -3.00 -2.92 7.97
N VAL A 55 -3.37 -4.10 8.48
CA VAL A 55 -3.26 -5.39 7.81
C VAL A 55 -4.62 -5.75 7.24
N TYR A 56 -4.62 -6.24 6.01
CA TYR A 56 -5.82 -6.61 5.27
C TYR A 56 -5.83 -8.10 4.95
N TRP A 57 -7.02 -8.66 4.94
CA TRP A 57 -7.33 -9.94 4.34
C TRP A 57 -7.60 -9.76 2.86
N ILE A 58 -6.91 -10.55 2.03
CA ILE A 58 -7.11 -10.60 0.58
C ILE A 58 -7.67 -11.96 0.22
N LYS A 59 -8.81 -12.01 -0.45
CA LYS A 59 -9.45 -13.23 -0.95
C LYS A 59 -9.26 -13.34 -2.46
N TYR A 60 -8.69 -14.45 -2.93
CA TYR A 60 -8.53 -14.73 -4.35
C TYR A 60 -8.58 -16.25 -4.62
N ASN A 61 -9.39 -16.68 -5.59
CA ASN A 61 -9.56 -18.10 -5.97
C ASN A 61 -9.78 -19.08 -4.80
N GLY A 62 -10.55 -18.66 -3.80
CA GLY A 62 -10.83 -19.46 -2.60
C GLY A 62 -9.73 -19.43 -1.54
N GLU A 63 -8.61 -18.77 -1.82
CA GLU A 63 -7.48 -18.62 -0.92
C GLU A 63 -7.51 -17.27 -0.21
N PHE A 64 -6.93 -17.22 0.99
CA PHE A 64 -6.85 -16.02 1.80
C PHE A 64 -5.41 -15.70 2.14
N PHE A 65 -5.04 -14.43 1.99
CA PHE A 65 -3.71 -13.90 2.26
C PHE A 65 -3.81 -12.72 3.21
N ARG A 66 -2.74 -12.43 3.94
CA ARG A 66 -2.63 -11.21 4.76
C ARG A 66 -1.47 -10.35 4.30
N CYS A 67 -1.72 -9.06 4.15
CA CYS A 67 -0.67 -8.09 3.84
C CYS A 67 -0.92 -6.75 4.54
N ALA A 68 0.16 -6.05 4.89
CA ALA A 68 0.09 -4.68 5.36
C ALA A 68 -0.02 -3.76 4.15
N LEU A 69 -1.05 -2.92 4.10
CA LEU A 69 -1.30 -2.04 2.95
C LEU A 69 -1.45 -0.59 3.40
N GLU A 70 -0.94 0.32 2.58
CA GLU A 70 -1.28 1.74 2.66
C GLU A 70 -1.27 2.37 1.27
N TYR A 71 -2.00 3.47 1.08
CA TYR A 71 -1.82 4.28 -0.13
C TYR A 71 -0.62 5.20 -0.01
N ALA A 72 0.08 5.44 -1.12
CA ALA A 72 1.06 6.51 -1.23
C ALA A 72 0.39 7.88 -1.04
N GLN A 73 0.37 8.37 0.21
CA GLN A 73 -0.24 9.66 0.58
C GLN A 73 0.25 10.85 -0.28
N PRO A 74 1.52 10.91 -0.75
CA PRO A 74 1.97 12.00 -1.63
C PRO A 74 1.14 12.16 -2.92
N LEU A 75 0.53 11.09 -3.45
CA LEU A 75 -0.30 11.15 -4.65
C LEU A 75 -1.55 12.03 -4.46
N LYS A 76 -2.05 12.13 -3.24
CA LYS A 76 -3.17 13.03 -2.89
C LYS A 76 -2.85 14.49 -3.19
N THR A 77 -1.58 14.89 -3.04
CA THR A 77 -1.12 16.25 -3.36
C THR A 77 -1.22 16.51 -4.86
N LEU A 78 -0.87 15.53 -5.70
CA LEU A 78 -0.97 15.64 -7.16
C LEU A 78 -2.42 15.81 -7.60
N VAL A 79 -3.35 15.04 -7.03
CA VAL A 79 -4.79 15.21 -7.27
C VAL A 79 -5.26 16.61 -6.87
N ALA A 80 -4.87 17.09 -5.68
CA ALA A 80 -5.25 18.41 -5.21
C ALA A 80 -4.70 19.54 -6.11
N PHE A 81 -3.50 19.38 -6.66
CA PHE A 81 -2.95 20.33 -7.64
C PHE A 81 -3.73 20.32 -8.94
N LYS A 82 -4.08 19.13 -9.45
CA LYS A 82 -4.89 18.97 -10.65
C LYS A 82 -6.28 19.59 -10.50
N GLU A 83 -6.94 19.40 -9.37
CA GLU A 83 -8.26 19.96 -9.05
C GLU A 83 -8.24 21.48 -8.95
N LYS A 84 -7.14 22.05 -8.44
CA LYS A 84 -6.93 23.51 -8.36
C LYS A 84 -6.42 24.13 -9.67
N GLY A 85 -6.31 23.35 -10.75
CA GLY A 85 -5.79 23.83 -12.03
C GLY A 85 -4.33 24.24 -12.01
N ARG A 86 -3.53 23.73 -11.06
CA ARG A 86 -2.10 24.03 -10.92
C ARG A 86 -1.22 23.18 -11.84
N ILE A 87 -1.70 22.00 -12.17
CA ILE A 87 -1.09 21.08 -13.13
C ILE A 87 -2.19 20.51 -14.03
N SER A 88 -1.83 20.12 -15.24
CA SER A 88 -2.63 19.36 -16.19
C SER A 88 -2.63 17.86 -15.84
N LEU A 89 -3.49 17.07 -16.51
CA LEU A 89 -3.51 15.62 -16.32
C LEU A 89 -2.19 14.96 -16.80
N PRO A 90 -1.61 15.31 -17.97
CA PRO A 90 -0.32 14.78 -18.38
C PRO A 90 0.82 15.13 -17.42
N GLU A 91 0.85 16.35 -16.87
CA GLU A 91 1.85 16.73 -15.86
C GLU A 91 1.68 15.92 -14.57
N MET A 92 0.44 15.70 -14.12
CA MET A 92 0.15 14.83 -12.98
C MET A 92 0.68 13.41 -13.20
N ASP A 93 0.52 12.86 -14.41
CA ASP A 93 1.05 11.54 -14.77
C ASP A 93 2.59 11.53 -14.73
N ILE A 94 3.26 12.55 -15.28
CA ILE A 94 4.73 12.68 -15.24
C ILE A 94 5.25 12.76 -13.81
N GLU A 95 4.59 13.54 -12.95
CA GLU A 95 4.97 13.67 -11.54
C GLU A 95 4.75 12.37 -10.76
N ARG A 96 3.66 11.64 -11.04
CA ARG A 96 3.42 10.31 -10.47
C ARG A 96 4.53 9.33 -10.84
N GLU A 97 4.86 9.23 -12.12
CA GLU A 97 5.93 8.35 -12.62
C GLU A 97 7.29 8.74 -12.01
N SER A 98 7.57 10.04 -11.89
CA SER A 98 8.79 10.55 -11.27
C SER A 98 8.85 10.20 -9.78
N PHE A 99 7.75 10.35 -9.05
CA PHE A 99 7.65 9.95 -7.65
C PHE A 99 7.93 8.46 -7.46
N ILE A 100 7.26 7.60 -8.23
CA ILE A 100 7.39 6.15 -8.11
C ILE A 100 8.81 5.68 -8.47
N LYS A 101 9.35 6.19 -9.58
CA LYS A 101 10.73 5.89 -10.00
C LYS A 101 11.75 6.26 -8.93
N ASN A 102 11.69 7.49 -8.42
CA ASN A 102 12.66 7.97 -7.43
C ASN A 102 12.52 7.21 -6.10
N LEU A 103 11.30 6.95 -5.63
CA LEU A 103 11.10 6.19 -4.41
C LEU A 103 11.59 4.75 -4.56
N THR A 104 11.35 4.12 -5.70
CA THR A 104 11.87 2.78 -6.01
C THR A 104 13.40 2.74 -5.97
N LEU A 105 14.07 3.74 -6.56
CA LEU A 105 15.53 3.85 -6.50
C LEU A 105 16.03 4.01 -5.06
N MET A 106 15.42 4.91 -4.28
CA MET A 106 15.79 5.11 -2.88
C MET A 106 15.59 3.86 -2.01
N LEU A 107 14.49 3.12 -2.23
CA LEU A 107 14.24 1.86 -1.52
C LEU A 107 15.31 0.80 -1.82
N LYS A 108 15.77 0.73 -3.08
CA LYS A 108 16.83 -0.20 -3.50
C LYS A 108 18.21 0.18 -2.97
N ASP A 109 18.51 1.48 -2.91
CA ASP A 109 19.81 1.97 -2.44
C ASP A 109 19.97 1.79 -0.91
N ASN A 110 18.86 1.83 -0.16
CA ASN A 110 18.88 1.62 1.28
C ASN A 110 18.72 0.13 1.61
N LYS A 111 19.85 -0.52 1.96
CA LYS A 111 20.06 -1.99 2.02
C LYS A 111 19.02 -2.85 2.75
N ASN A 112 18.09 -2.28 3.52
CA ASN A 112 17.02 -3.02 4.20
C ASN A 112 15.60 -2.58 3.80
N SER A 113 15.44 -1.45 3.09
CA SER A 113 14.12 -0.85 2.84
C SER A 113 13.34 -1.62 1.76
N PHE A 114 14.01 -2.09 0.71
CA PHE A 114 13.38 -2.88 -0.36
C PHE A 114 12.93 -4.28 0.10
N GLU A 115 13.52 -4.81 1.18
CA GLU A 115 13.12 -6.10 1.75
C GLU A 115 11.81 -6.01 2.53
N VAL A 116 11.48 -4.82 3.06
CA VAL A 116 10.33 -4.59 3.95
C VAL A 116 9.26 -3.68 3.34
N CYS A 117 9.48 -3.12 2.15
CA CYS A 117 8.55 -2.22 1.48
C CYS A 117 8.54 -2.46 -0.03
N GLU A 118 7.35 -2.52 -0.62
CA GLU A 118 7.15 -2.74 -2.05
C GLU A 118 6.10 -1.77 -2.58
N LEU A 119 6.38 -1.07 -3.67
CA LEU A 119 5.40 -0.20 -4.33
C LEU A 119 4.55 -1.04 -5.28
N VAL A 120 3.23 -0.87 -5.22
CA VAL A 120 2.28 -1.61 -6.06
C VAL A 120 1.59 -0.63 -6.99
N GLU A 121 2.08 -0.57 -8.22
CA GLU A 121 1.47 0.19 -9.30
C GLU A 121 0.34 -0.60 -9.95
N TYR A 122 -0.78 0.07 -10.24
CA TYR A 122 -1.89 -0.53 -10.97
C TYR A 122 -2.79 0.55 -11.59
N ASP A 123 -3.45 0.21 -12.70
CA ASP A 123 -4.51 0.98 -13.32
C ASP A 123 -5.84 0.69 -12.60
N ASP A 124 -6.20 1.59 -11.69
CA ASP A 124 -7.39 1.50 -10.84
C ASP A 124 -8.72 1.58 -11.59
N LYS A 125 -8.71 1.69 -12.92
CA LYS A 125 -9.89 1.62 -13.78
C LYS A 125 -10.06 0.25 -14.45
N THR A 126 -8.97 -0.45 -14.72
CA THR A 126 -9.00 -1.70 -15.51
C THR A 126 -8.53 -2.91 -14.73
N GLU A 127 -7.75 -2.71 -13.68
CA GLU A 127 -7.16 -3.78 -12.87
C GLU A 127 -7.84 -3.86 -11.51
N LYS A 128 -8.00 -5.08 -11.00
CA LYS A 128 -8.55 -5.31 -9.66
C LYS A 128 -7.42 -5.53 -8.69
N LEU A 129 -7.39 -4.71 -7.64
CA LEU A 129 -6.32 -4.71 -6.65
C LEU A 129 -6.05 -6.09 -6.02
N HIS A 130 -7.09 -6.88 -5.72
CA HIS A 130 -6.91 -8.22 -5.13
C HIS A 130 -6.24 -9.21 -6.10
N GLU A 131 -6.47 -9.07 -7.42
CA GLU A 131 -5.82 -9.89 -8.44
C GLU A 131 -4.32 -9.53 -8.51
N ILE A 132 -3.99 -8.22 -8.51
CA ILE A 132 -2.61 -7.72 -8.48
C ILE A 132 -1.87 -8.22 -7.23
N LEU A 133 -2.46 -8.02 -6.05
CA LEU A 133 -1.86 -8.44 -4.78
C LEU A 133 -1.64 -9.96 -4.73
N SER A 134 -2.57 -10.76 -5.29
CA SER A 134 -2.43 -12.22 -5.33
C SER A 134 -1.28 -12.70 -6.23
N GLY A 135 -0.88 -11.90 -7.22
CA GLY A 135 0.24 -12.19 -8.12
C GLY A 135 1.61 -11.93 -7.50
N LEU A 136 1.68 -11.20 -6.39
CA LEU A 136 2.95 -10.89 -5.71
C LEU A 136 3.43 -12.12 -4.92
N THR A 137 4.60 -12.65 -5.28
CA THR A 137 5.20 -13.83 -4.62
C THR A 137 5.32 -13.64 -3.10
N SER A 138 5.70 -12.44 -2.68
CA SER A 138 5.83 -12.03 -1.29
C SER A 138 4.48 -12.02 -0.53
N VAL A 139 3.35 -11.82 -1.21
CA VAL A 139 2.01 -11.95 -0.61
C VAL A 139 1.62 -13.42 -0.46
N GLN A 140 1.95 -14.25 -1.46
CA GLN A 140 1.63 -15.68 -1.46
C GLN A 140 2.28 -16.44 -0.29
N GLU A 141 3.43 -15.97 0.20
CA GLU A 141 4.11 -16.51 1.39
C GLU A 141 3.28 -16.40 2.68
N PHE A 142 2.30 -15.48 2.74
CA PHE A 142 1.42 -15.26 3.89
C PHE A 142 0.01 -15.82 3.67
N LYS A 143 -0.10 -16.86 2.85
CA LYS A 143 -1.33 -17.62 2.71
C LYS A 143 -1.78 -18.17 4.05
N CYS A 144 -3.01 -17.89 4.40
CA CYS A 144 -3.65 -18.36 5.62
C CYS A 144 -4.44 -19.62 5.30
N GLN A 145 -4.22 -20.67 6.10
CA GLN A 145 -5.13 -21.80 6.10
C GLN A 145 -6.39 -21.37 6.84
N ILE A 146 -7.53 -21.33 6.15
CA ILE A 146 -8.81 -21.30 6.83
C ILE A 146 -8.99 -22.70 7.41
N LYS A 147 -8.93 -22.81 8.74
CA LYS A 147 -9.50 -23.97 9.40
C LYS A 147 -11.01 -23.80 9.34
N GLU A 148 -11.68 -24.71 8.63
CA GLU A 148 -13.13 -24.92 8.74
C GLU A 148 -13.50 -25.34 10.18
#